data_AF-A0A1W9QW97-F1
#
_entry.id   AF-A0A1W9QW97-F1
#
_cell.length_a   1.000
_cell.length_b   1.000
_cell.length_c   1.000
_cell.angle_alpha   90.00
_cell.angle_beta   90.00
_cell.angle_gamma   90.00
#
_symmetry.space_group_name_H-M   'P 1'
#
loop_
_entity.id
_entity.type
_entity.pdbx_description
1 polymer ?
#
loop_
_entity_poly.entity_id
_entity_poly.type
_entity_poly.pdbx_seq_one_letter_code
_entity_poly.pdbx_strand_id
1 'polypeptide(L)'
;MLGLNIFSKGKMRLYSVLIGIIFGYLISVLFGLFNGASIEKVSETSFFAIPLIHGFGWKFDPLLMIPFVIATLSSTLKTVGDITTAQKINDANWKRVEMKSVSGGILADGIGGLLPGLIGGFGQSTSSANIGLSIATGATSRVIAWSAGVY
;
A
#
# COMPACT_ATOMS: atom_id res chain seq x y z
N MET A 1 -11.13 -9.19 -10.37
CA MET A 1 -9.93 -9.53 -9.58
C MET A 1 -9.93 -10.97 -9.10
N LEU A 2 -10.96 -11.45 -8.39
CA LEU A 2 -11.04 -12.83 -7.89
C LEU A 2 -10.97 -13.91 -9.00
N GLY A 3 -11.73 -13.77 -10.09
CA GLY A 3 -11.74 -14.77 -11.16
C GLY A 3 -10.37 -14.97 -11.83
N LEU A 4 -9.71 -13.90 -12.26
CA LEU A 4 -8.38 -14.01 -12.90
C LEU A 4 -7.29 -14.46 -11.91
N ASN A 5 -7.40 -14.14 -10.62
CA ASN A 5 -6.40 -14.59 -9.65
C ASN A 5 -6.50 -16.10 -9.36
N ILE A 6 -7.71 -16.65 -9.37
CA ILE A 6 -7.99 -18.07 -9.06
C ILE A 6 -7.82 -18.95 -10.31
N PHE A 7 -8.29 -18.50 -11.48
CA PHE A 7 -8.36 -19.33 -12.68
C PHE A 7 -7.17 -19.15 -13.65
N SER A 8 -6.31 -18.15 -13.45
CA SER A 8 -5.17 -17.88 -14.35
C SER A 8 -3.84 -18.41 -13.82
N LYS A 9 -2.91 -18.74 -14.73
CA LYS A 9 -1.56 -19.24 -14.42
C LYS A 9 -0.47 -18.26 -14.88
N GLY A 10 0.64 -18.22 -14.15
CA GLY A 10 1.84 -17.46 -14.52
C GLY A 10 1.65 -15.93 -14.48
N LYS A 11 2.19 -15.22 -15.48
CA LYS A 11 2.26 -13.74 -15.53
C LYS A 11 0.88 -13.06 -15.49
N MET A 12 -0.18 -13.71 -15.98
CA MET A 12 -1.54 -13.15 -15.98
C MET A 12 -2.14 -13.00 -14.57
N ARG A 13 -1.73 -13.84 -13.61
CA ARG A 13 -2.14 -13.70 -12.20
C ARG A 13 -1.60 -12.41 -11.59
N LEU A 14 -0.43 -11.97 -12.05
CA LEU A 14 0.23 -10.73 -11.63
C LEU A 14 -0.51 -9.48 -12.06
N TYR A 15 -0.99 -9.47 -13.30
CA TYR A 15 -1.74 -8.35 -13.87
C TYR A 15 -3.23 -8.40 -13.54
N SER A 16 -3.70 -9.35 -12.72
CA SER A 16 -5.13 -9.53 -12.42
C SER A 16 -5.78 -8.29 -11.78
N VAL A 17 -5.01 -7.51 -11.01
CA VAL A 17 -5.44 -6.23 -10.43
C VAL A 17 -5.55 -5.16 -11.52
N LEU A 18 -4.49 -4.97 -12.32
CA LEU A 18 -4.45 -4.02 -13.44
C LEU A 18 -5.57 -4.29 -14.46
N ILE A 19 -5.72 -5.54 -14.89
CA ILE A 19 -6.78 -5.97 -15.80
C ILE A 19 -8.15 -5.70 -15.17
N GLY A 20 -8.32 -6.00 -13.87
CA GLY A 20 -9.56 -5.72 -13.16
C GLY A 20 -9.93 -4.24 -13.15
N ILE A 21 -8.95 -3.35 -12.93
CA ILE A 21 -9.15 -1.90 -12.95
C ILE A 21 -9.53 -1.43 -14.36
N ILE A 22 -8.80 -1.89 -15.39
CA ILE A 22 -9.06 -1.51 -16.79
C ILE A 22 -10.48 -1.92 -17.22
N PHE A 23 -10.88 -3.18 -16.95
CA PHE A 23 -12.22 -3.65 -17.26
C PHE A 23 -13.30 -2.91 -16.45
N GLY A 24 -13.04 -2.62 -15.17
CA GLY A 24 -13.97 -1.83 -14.35
C GLY A 24 -14.18 -0.42 -14.90
N TYR A 25 -13.11 0.23 -15.37
CA TYR A 25 -13.18 1.53 -16.02
C TYR A 25 -13.94 1.47 -17.34
N LEU A 26 -13.65 0.48 -18.19
CA LEU A 26 -14.36 0.28 -19.47
C LEU A 26 -15.86 0.09 -19.27
N ILE A 27 -16.27 -0.75 -18.32
CA ILE A 27 -17.68 -0.95 -17.99
C ILE A 27 -18.29 0.36 -17.47
N SER A 28 -17.58 1.09 -16.61
CA SER A 28 -18.08 2.37 -16.08
C SER A 28 -18.33 3.41 -17.18
N VAL A 29 -17.48 3.44 -18.21
CA VAL A 29 -17.67 4.29 -19.40
C VAL A 29 -18.88 3.83 -20.21
N LEU A 30 -19.05 2.51 -20.43
CA LEU A 30 -20.19 1.96 -21.17
C LEU A 30 -21.54 2.23 -20.48
N PHE A 31 -21.55 2.27 -19.15
CA PHE A 31 -22.73 2.61 -18.35
C PHE A 31 -22.95 4.12 -18.19
N GLY A 32 -22.12 4.96 -18.82
CA GLY A 32 -22.28 6.41 -18.79
C GLY A 32 -22.07 7.05 -17.42
N LEU A 33 -21.36 6.38 -16.50
CA LEU A 33 -21.06 6.92 -15.17
C LEU A 33 -20.06 8.10 -15.22
N PHE A 34 -19.42 8.31 -16.37
CA PHE A 34 -18.59 9.46 -16.66
C PHE A 34 -19.41 10.55 -17.35
N ASN A 35 -19.84 11.56 -16.59
CA ASN A 35 -20.45 12.77 -17.16
C ASN A 35 -19.38 13.68 -17.79
N GLY A 36 -19.77 14.49 -18.78
CA GLY A 36 -18.90 15.50 -19.41
C GLY A 36 -18.25 16.46 -18.40
N ALA A 37 -18.96 16.80 -17.33
CA ALA A 37 -18.43 17.62 -16.22
C ALA A 37 -17.27 16.97 -15.46
N SER A 38 -17.20 15.63 -15.41
CA SER A 38 -16.08 14.91 -14.78
C SER A 38 -14.83 14.98 -15.64
N ILE A 39 -14.99 14.96 -16.96
CA ILE A 39 -13.89 15.04 -17.94
C ILE A 39 -13.36 16.48 -18.00
N GLU A 40 -14.25 17.47 -17.95
CA GLU A 40 -13.91 18.90 -17.92
C GLU A 40 -13.06 19.25 -16.69
N LYS A 41 -13.45 18.77 -15.49
CA LYS A 41 -12.63 18.93 -14.27
C LYS A 41 -11.22 18.38 -14.38
N VAL A 42 -11.03 17.26 -15.07
CA VAL A 42 -9.69 16.69 -15.29
C VAL A 42 -8.90 17.56 -16.27
N SER A 43 -9.55 18.10 -17.31
CA SER A 43 -8.90 18.98 -18.29
C SER A 43 -8.44 20.32 -17.71
N GLU A 44 -9.15 20.83 -16.68
CA GLU A 44 -8.79 22.07 -15.98
C GLU A 44 -7.74 21.87 -14.88
N THR A 45 -7.44 20.62 -14.52
CA THR A 45 -6.49 20.32 -13.44
C THR A 45 -5.06 20.54 -13.91
N SER A 46 -4.27 21.26 -13.11
CA SER A 46 -2.84 21.47 -13.40
C SER A 46 -2.05 20.16 -13.37
N PHE A 47 -1.16 19.97 -14.35
CA PHE A 47 -0.27 18.81 -14.43
C PHE A 47 0.65 18.65 -13.21
N PHE A 48 0.91 19.75 -12.50
CA PHE A 48 1.69 19.75 -11.27
C PHE A 48 0.96 20.55 -10.20
N ALA A 49 0.73 19.93 -9.05
CA ALA A 49 0.14 20.57 -7.88
C ALA A 49 0.97 20.21 -6.64
N ILE A 50 1.27 21.21 -5.82
CA ILE A 50 1.97 20.98 -4.55
C ILE A 50 0.93 20.47 -3.53
N PRO A 51 1.19 19.35 -2.86
CA PRO A 51 0.28 18.82 -1.85
C PRO A 51 0.13 19.82 -0.70
N LEU A 52 -1.11 20.05 -0.26
CA LEU A 52 -1.42 20.93 0.87
C LEU A 52 -0.95 20.29 2.18
N ILE A 53 0.17 20.79 2.70
CA ILE A 53 0.85 20.27 3.91
C ILE A 53 0.05 20.54 5.21
N HIS A 54 -1.00 21.38 5.15
CA HIS A 54 -1.76 21.82 6.34
C HIS A 54 -3.27 21.98 6.08
N GLY A 55 -3.85 21.24 5.12
CA GLY A 55 -5.29 21.34 4.82
C GLY A 55 -6.19 20.98 6.00
N PHE A 56 -5.69 20.14 6.92
CA PHE A 56 -6.38 19.72 8.13
C PHE A 56 -5.57 20.20 9.34
N GLY A 57 -6.07 21.21 10.06
CA GLY A 57 -5.37 21.76 11.23
C GLY A 57 -5.11 20.71 12.33
N TRP A 58 -4.12 20.95 13.17
CA TRP A 58 -3.80 20.03 14.26
C TRP A 58 -4.84 20.11 15.38
N LYS A 59 -5.57 19.02 15.59
CA LYS A 59 -6.47 18.84 16.73
C LYS A 59 -6.13 17.56 17.45
N PHE A 60 -5.80 17.67 18.72
CA PHE A 60 -5.58 16.52 19.58
C PHE A 60 -6.86 16.26 20.38
N ASP A 61 -7.48 15.11 20.14
CA ASP A 61 -8.63 14.64 20.91
C ASP A 61 -8.21 13.43 21.77
N PRO A 62 -8.16 13.56 23.10
CA PRO A 62 -7.84 12.46 24.00
C PRO A 62 -8.76 11.24 23.85
N LEU A 63 -10.01 11.40 23.41
CA LEU A 63 -10.92 10.27 23.16
C LEU A 63 -10.42 9.38 22.02
N LEU A 64 -9.76 9.97 21.01
CA LEU A 64 -9.22 9.23 19.87
C LEU A 64 -7.92 8.51 20.19
N MET A 65 -7.27 8.83 21.32
CA MET A 65 -6.01 8.21 21.73
C MET A 65 -6.12 6.70 21.85
N ILE A 66 -7.19 6.19 22.47
CA ILE A 66 -7.38 4.74 22.67
C ILE A 66 -7.56 4.01 21.32
N PRO A 67 -8.46 4.43 20.41
CA PRO A 67 -8.55 3.86 19.06
C PRO A 67 -7.23 3.86 18.30
N PHE A 68 -6.47 4.97 18.33
CA PHE A 68 -5.20 5.06 17.64
C PHE A 68 -4.15 4.11 18.23
N VAL A 69 -4.05 3.99 19.55
CA VAL A 69 -3.15 3.03 20.19
C VAL A 69 -3.47 1.59 19.76
N ILE A 70 -4.75 1.22 19.75
CA ILE A 70 -5.19 -0.11 19.31
C ILE A 70 -4.85 -0.33 17.83
N ALA A 71 -5.10 0.67 16.97
CA ALA A 71 -4.80 0.60 15.55
C ALA A 71 -3.30 0.46 15.29
N THR A 72 -2.46 1.25 15.97
CA THR A 72 -1.00 1.18 15.85
C THR A 72 -0.45 -0.14 16.37
N LEU A 73 -1.03 -0.69 17.44
CA LEU A 73 -0.64 -2.01 17.95
C LEU A 73 -0.99 -3.12 16.95
N SER A 74 -2.19 -3.05 16.35
CA SER A 74 -2.60 -3.96 15.28
C SER A 74 -1.67 -3.84 14.05
N SER A 75 -1.32 -2.62 13.65
CA SER A 75 -0.37 -2.32 12.58
C SER A 75 1.00 -2.92 12.87
N THR A 76 1.49 -2.78 14.10
CA THR A 76 2.79 -3.32 14.51
C THR A 76 2.79 -4.85 14.44
N LEU A 77 1.73 -5.51 14.92
CA LEU A 77 1.59 -6.97 14.84
C LEU A 77 1.56 -7.45 13.38
N LYS A 78 0.85 -6.72 12.52
CA LYS A 78 0.83 -6.98 11.08
C LYS A 78 2.23 -6.83 10.47
N THR A 79 2.95 -5.76 10.80
CA THR A 79 4.33 -5.50 10.34
C THR A 79 5.29 -6.61 10.75
N VAL A 80 5.17 -7.15 11.96
CA VAL A 80 5.96 -8.31 12.41
C VAL A 80 5.70 -9.53 11.51
N GLY A 81 4.43 -9.83 11.22
CA GLY A 81 4.04 -10.93 10.35
C GLY A 81 4.53 -10.75 8.91
N ASP A 82 4.41 -9.53 8.39
CA ASP A 82 4.85 -9.12 7.07
C ASP A 82 6.38 -9.32 6.90
N ILE A 83 7.18 -8.79 7.83
CA ILE A 83 8.64 -8.92 7.80
C ILE A 83 9.07 -10.38 7.96
N THR A 84 8.44 -11.11 8.88
CA THR A 84 8.74 -12.53 9.08
C THR A 84 8.47 -13.34 7.81
N THR A 85 7.38 -13.02 7.11
CA THR A 85 7.04 -13.67 5.84
C THR A 85 8.06 -13.29 4.76
N ALA A 86 8.46 -12.01 4.68
CA ALA A 86 9.51 -11.56 3.76
C ALA A 86 10.86 -12.25 4.03
N GLN A 87 11.22 -12.51 5.29
CA GLN A 87 12.42 -13.27 5.66
C GLN A 87 12.34 -14.71 5.14
N LYS A 88 11.20 -15.38 5.34
CA LYS A 88 10.98 -16.75 4.86
C LYS A 88 11.06 -16.87 3.33
N ILE A 89 10.58 -15.88 2.59
CA ILE A 89 10.62 -15.90 1.12
C ILE A 89 12.05 -15.72 0.61
N ASN A 90 12.85 -14.90 1.31
CA ASN A 90 14.21 -14.55 0.89
C ASN A 90 15.28 -15.54 1.33
N ASP A 91 15.00 -16.38 2.31
CA ASP A 91 15.94 -17.36 2.84
C ASP A 91 15.37 -18.78 2.76
N ALA A 92 15.94 -19.59 1.86
CA ALA A 92 15.56 -20.99 1.69
C ALA A 92 15.90 -21.87 2.91
N ASN A 93 16.84 -21.43 3.76
CA ASN A 93 17.29 -22.12 4.96
C ASN A 93 16.73 -21.49 6.25
N TRP A 94 15.64 -20.73 6.15
CA TRP A 94 15.07 -20.01 7.26
C TRP A 94 14.71 -20.94 8.43
N LYS A 95 15.38 -20.78 9.57
CA LYS A 95 15.16 -21.57 10.80
C LYS A 95 14.55 -20.75 11.94
N ARG A 96 14.78 -19.44 11.94
CA ARG A 96 14.45 -18.53 13.04
C ARG A 96 14.21 -17.13 12.50
N VAL A 97 13.27 -16.41 13.12
CA VAL A 97 13.03 -14.99 12.89
C VAL A 97 14.28 -14.17 13.26
N GLU A 98 14.73 -13.34 12.34
CA GLU A 98 15.77 -12.35 12.63
C GLU A 98 15.13 -11.11 13.27
N MET A 99 15.18 -11.05 14.61
CA MET A 99 14.54 -9.98 15.38
C MET A 99 15.11 -8.58 15.10
N LYS A 100 16.36 -8.48 14.63
CA LYS A 100 16.98 -7.19 14.27
C LYS A 100 16.26 -6.55 13.07
N SER A 101 15.96 -7.34 12.04
CA SER A 101 15.19 -6.91 10.87
C SER A 101 13.74 -6.57 11.23
N VAL A 102 13.11 -7.34 12.14
CA VAL A 102 11.76 -7.03 12.66
C VAL A 102 11.74 -5.70 13.40
N SER A 103 12.67 -5.48 14.34
CA SER A 103 12.74 -4.24 15.10
C SER A 103 13.00 -3.03 14.20
N GLY A 104 13.91 -3.16 13.23
CA GLY A 104 14.18 -2.11 12.25
C GLY A 104 12.97 -1.80 11.36
N GLY A 105 12.20 -2.82 10.96
CA GLY A 105 11.00 -2.62 10.15
C GLY A 105 9.83 -2.05 10.93
N ILE A 106 9.64 -2.40 12.22
CA ILE A 106 8.67 -1.72 13.10
C ILE A 106 9.01 -0.24 13.24
N LEU A 107 10.30 0.10 13.41
CA LEU A 107 10.72 1.50 13.47
C LEU A 107 10.43 2.23 12.16
N ALA A 108 10.72 1.61 11.02
CA ALA A 108 10.42 2.18 9.71
C ALA A 108 8.91 2.38 9.49
N ASP A 109 8.08 1.42 9.91
CA ASP A 109 6.61 1.51 9.88
C ASP A 109 6.10 2.67 10.75
N GLY A 110 6.63 2.79 11.97
CA GLY A 110 6.28 3.89 12.89
C GLY A 110 6.66 5.27 12.32
N ILE A 111 7.87 5.41 11.76
CA ILE A 111 8.31 6.65 11.11
C ILE A 111 7.46 6.94 9.87
N GLY A 112 7.15 5.92 9.07
CA GLY A 112 6.30 6.00 7.89
C GLY A 112 4.84 6.34 8.20
N GLY A 113 4.36 6.04 9.42
CA GLY A 113 3.05 6.48 9.90
C GLY A 113 3.06 7.90 10.47
N LEU A 114 4.12 8.26 11.22
CA LEU A 114 4.23 9.54 11.92
C LEU A 114 4.47 10.72 10.96
N LEU A 115 5.43 10.59 10.03
CA LEU A 115 5.80 11.70 9.15
C LEU A 115 4.64 12.20 8.28
N PRO A 116 3.86 11.33 7.59
CA PRO A 116 2.67 11.76 6.86
C PRO A 116 1.63 12.41 7.78
N GLY A 117 1.42 11.87 8.98
CA GLY A 117 0.47 12.43 9.95
C GLY A 117 0.81 13.87 10.36
N LEU A 118 2.09 14.21 10.49
CA LEU A 118 2.52 15.58 10.83
C LEU A 118 2.23 16.59 9.73
N ILE A 119 2.31 16.18 8.47
CA ILE A 119 2.04 17.02 7.29
C ILE A 119 0.57 16.97 6.83
N GLY A 120 -0.35 16.50 7.69
CA GLY A 120 -1.78 16.40 7.36
C GLY A 120 -2.13 15.29 6.35
N GLY A 121 -1.20 14.37 6.10
CA GLY A 121 -1.41 13.17 5.30
C GLY A 121 -1.92 11.98 6.12
N PHE A 122 -2.19 10.87 5.43
CA PHE A 122 -2.62 9.63 6.06
C PHE A 122 -1.42 8.75 6.42
N GLY A 123 -1.39 8.24 7.66
CA GLY A 123 -0.36 7.32 8.12
C GLY A 123 -0.31 6.07 7.23
N GLN A 124 0.89 5.73 6.76
CA GLN A 124 1.13 4.55 5.94
C GLN A 124 1.67 3.40 6.81
N SER A 125 1.46 2.18 6.35
CA SER A 125 2.04 0.98 6.96
C SER A 125 2.45 -0.03 5.89
N THR A 126 3.15 -1.11 6.26
CA THR A 126 3.54 -2.19 5.36
C THR A 126 2.33 -2.74 4.59
N SER A 127 2.57 -3.22 3.36
CA SER A 127 1.52 -3.81 2.52
C SER A 127 1.66 -5.33 2.43
N SER A 128 0.73 -6.06 3.04
CA SER A 128 0.67 -7.52 2.93
C SER A 128 0.33 -7.98 1.51
N ALA A 129 -0.34 -7.12 0.72
CA ALA A 129 -0.59 -7.38 -0.69
C ALA A 129 0.72 -7.45 -1.49
N ASN A 130 1.66 -6.54 -1.21
CA ASN A 130 2.96 -6.52 -1.88
C ASN A 130 3.80 -7.77 -1.53
N ILE A 131 3.71 -8.25 -0.29
CA ILE A 131 4.36 -9.50 0.13
C ILE A 131 3.74 -10.71 -0.56
N GLY A 132 2.41 -10.75 -0.66
CA GLY A 132 1.70 -11.77 -1.44
C GLY A 132 2.13 -11.79 -2.91
N LEU A 133 2.37 -10.62 -3.49
CA LEU A 133 2.88 -10.49 -4.85
C LEU A 133 4.32 -11.01 -4.98
N SER A 134 5.19 -10.71 -4.02
CA SER A 134 6.55 -11.26 -3.97
C SER A 134 6.56 -12.79 -3.85
N ILE A 135 5.63 -13.39 -3.09
CA ILE A 135 5.46 -14.86 -3.04
C ILE A 135 5.08 -15.40 -4.42
N ALA A 136 4.10 -14.77 -5.08
CA ALA A 136 3.59 -15.25 -6.36
C ALA A 136 4.59 -15.09 -7.52
N THR A 137 5.45 -14.07 -7.46
CA THR A 137 6.45 -13.76 -8.50
C THR A 137 7.80 -14.41 -8.28
N GLY A 138 8.19 -14.64 -7.01
CA GLY A 138 9.59 -14.84 -6.62
C GLY A 138 10.45 -13.57 -6.75
N ALA A 139 9.87 -12.40 -7.04
CA ALA A 139 10.61 -11.16 -7.19
C ALA A 139 10.71 -10.44 -5.83
N THR A 140 11.89 -10.52 -5.23
CA THR A 140 12.16 -9.94 -3.90
C THR A 140 13.26 -8.86 -3.89
N SER A 141 13.73 -8.46 -5.08
CA SER A 141 14.79 -7.46 -5.22
C SER A 141 14.37 -6.09 -4.70
N ARG A 142 15.24 -5.46 -3.91
CA ARG A 142 15.05 -4.09 -3.36
C ARG A 142 14.98 -3.01 -4.44
N VAL A 143 15.62 -3.24 -5.60
CA VAL A 143 15.61 -2.30 -6.72
C VAL A 143 14.19 -2.10 -7.25
N ILE A 144 13.39 -3.18 -7.29
CA ILE A 144 11.98 -3.12 -7.71
C ILE A 144 11.19 -2.22 -6.76
N ALA A 145 11.46 -2.33 -5.45
CA ALA A 145 10.81 -1.51 -4.44
C ALA A 145 11.17 -0.02 -4.56
N TRP A 146 12.43 0.32 -4.85
CA TRP A 146 12.84 1.71 -5.06
C TRP A 146 12.20 2.31 -6.30
N SER A 147 12.20 1.59 -7.42
CA SER A 147 11.54 2.06 -8.65
C SER A 147 10.04 2.29 -8.44
N ALA A 148 9.38 1.44 -7.66
CA ALA A 148 7.97 1.59 -7.32
C ALA A 148 7.67 2.69 -6.30
N GLY A 149 8.65 3.12 -5.50
CA GLY A 149 8.48 4.20 -4.52
C GLY A 149 8.76 5.61 -5.07
N VAL A 150 9.51 5.70 -6.18
CA VAL A 150 9.75 6.97 -6.90
C VAL A 150 8.56 7.37 -7.77
N TYR A 151 7.78 6.37 -8.21
CA TYR A 151 6.61 6.53 -9.07
C TYR A 151 5.34 6.69 -8.23
#